data_AF-H3ZL29-F1
#
_entry.id   AF-H3ZL29-F1
#
_cell.length_a   1.000
_cell.length_b   1.000
_cell.length_c   1.000
_cell.angle_alpha   90.00
_cell.angle_beta   90.00
_cell.angle_gamma   90.00
#
_symmetry.space_group_name_H-M   'P 1'
#
loop_
_entity.id
_entity.type
_entity.pdbx_description
1 polymer ?
#
loop_
_entity_poly.entity_id
_entity_poly.type
_entity_poly.pdbx_seq_one_letter_code
_entity_poly.pdbx_strand_id
1 'polypeptide(L)'
;MIVRRAVVVFFFLLLIGAFVFSRAMKTAEVQVTIYYPGELVSEGYLVEDGQVILKFHALNSSEEIKTKHETFKVRCFFCNLDLENATILIDGASLNPTCRDYIMSFDNKGDIVGMQYIVSPYNLSEIAEIRIPEGYSFQDLKFENNTLVILVSPGNSEIIKIVRSEVIAEHREGLKRGWVKVIYTDGSRSWEGRVYNFGEGECPVSIKA
;
A
#
# COMPACT_ATOMS: atom_id res chain seq x y z
N MET A 1 -8.47 44.14 41.17
CA MET A 1 -9.40 43.92 40.02
C MET A 1 -8.69 43.72 38.68
N ILE A 2 -7.56 44.42 38.44
CA ILE A 2 -6.80 44.38 37.17
C ILE A 2 -6.15 43.01 36.91
N VAL A 3 -5.60 42.36 37.94
CA VAL A 3 -4.92 41.04 37.84
C VAL A 3 -5.87 39.93 37.35
N ARG A 4 -7.12 39.90 37.85
CA ARG A 4 -8.13 38.92 37.40
C ARG A 4 -8.51 39.09 35.92
N ARG A 5 -8.61 40.33 35.43
CA ARG A 5 -8.90 40.61 34.01
C ARG A 5 -7.73 40.25 33.10
N ALA A 6 -6.49 40.53 33.52
CA ALA A 6 -5.29 40.15 32.76
C ALA A 6 -5.13 38.62 32.64
N VAL A 7 -5.40 37.87 33.71
CA VAL A 7 -5.36 36.40 33.69
C VAL A 7 -6.44 35.82 32.77
N VAL A 8 -7.67 36.35 32.80
CA VAL A 8 -8.75 35.90 31.90
C VAL A 8 -8.43 36.19 30.44
N VAL A 9 -7.90 37.37 30.12
CA VAL A 9 -7.47 37.72 28.75
C VAL A 9 -6.34 36.82 28.29
N PHE A 10 -5.37 36.52 29.16
CA PHE A 10 -4.26 35.62 28.84
C PHE A 10 -4.73 34.18 28.56
N PHE A 11 -5.63 33.63 29.38
CA PHE A 11 -6.25 32.33 29.13
C PHE A 11 -7.09 32.31 27.84
N PHE A 12 -7.81 33.39 27.55
CA PHE A 12 -8.61 33.50 26.32
C PHE A 12 -7.71 33.56 25.08
N LEU A 13 -6.59 34.29 25.13
CA LEU A 13 -5.59 34.32 24.06
C LEU A 13 -4.89 32.96 23.89
N LEU A 14 -4.61 32.24 24.97
CA LEU A 14 -4.08 30.87 24.91
C LEU A 14 -5.07 29.90 24.25
N LEU A 15 -6.37 30.04 24.56
CA LEU A 15 -7.42 29.22 23.95
C LEU A 15 -7.60 29.55 22.46
N ILE A 16 -7.60 30.82 22.08
CA ILE A 16 -7.61 31.24 20.67
C ILE A 16 -6.37 30.72 19.96
N GLY A 17 -5.19 30.86 20.59
CA GLY A 17 -3.93 30.31 20.09
C GLY A 17 -4.08 28.81 19.83
N ALA A 18 -4.41 28.02 20.85
CA ALA A 18 -4.60 26.57 20.74
C ALA A 18 -5.65 26.17 19.68
N PHE A 19 -6.74 26.94 19.56
CA PHE A 19 -7.78 26.71 18.57
C PHE A 19 -7.32 26.99 17.13
N VAL A 20 -6.59 28.09 16.91
CA VAL A 20 -5.99 28.43 15.61
C VAL A 20 -4.90 27.41 15.25
N PHE A 21 -4.07 27.02 16.22
CA PHE A 21 -3.08 25.94 16.07
C PHE A 21 -3.73 24.62 15.65
N SER A 22 -4.85 24.23 16.28
CA SER A 22 -5.57 23.02 15.94
C SER A 22 -6.19 23.05 14.55
N ARG A 23 -6.60 24.23 14.04
CA ARG A 23 -7.14 24.36 12.69
C ARG A 23 -6.07 24.45 11.60
N ALA A 24 -4.86 24.88 11.95
CA ALA A 24 -3.73 24.99 11.04
C ALA A 24 -2.98 23.67 10.81
N MET A 25 -3.18 22.69 11.70
CA MET A 25 -2.56 21.38 11.62
C MET A 25 -3.42 20.43 10.79
N LYS A 26 -2.92 20.04 9.61
CA LYS A 26 -3.51 18.98 8.79
C LYS A 26 -2.90 17.63 9.18
N THR A 27 -3.71 16.59 9.20
CA THR A 27 -3.25 15.20 9.36
C THR A 27 -3.80 14.39 8.19
N ALA A 28 -2.93 13.68 7.49
CA ALA A 28 -3.30 12.71 6.47
C ALA A 28 -2.81 11.32 6.86
N GLU A 29 -3.63 10.30 6.63
CA GLU A 29 -3.23 8.90 6.80
C GLU A 29 -2.69 8.34 5.49
N VAL A 30 -1.39 8.06 5.44
CA VAL A 30 -0.70 7.49 4.29
C VAL A 30 -0.43 6.02 4.55
N GLN A 31 -1.21 5.15 3.92
CA GLN A 31 -1.04 3.71 3.94
C GLN A 31 -0.14 3.33 2.76
N VAL A 32 1.04 2.78 3.01
CA VAL A 32 1.98 2.40 1.96
C VAL A 32 2.21 0.90 1.93
N THR A 33 2.24 0.34 0.73
CA THR A 33 2.58 -1.04 0.43
C THR A 33 3.80 -1.05 -0.48
N ILE A 34 4.91 -1.57 0.03
CA ILE A 34 6.19 -1.65 -0.69
C ILE A 34 6.52 -3.11 -0.95
N TYR A 35 6.75 -3.46 -2.22
CA TYR A 35 7.32 -4.76 -2.59
C TYR A 35 8.84 -4.63 -2.73
N TYR A 36 9.61 -5.37 -1.92
CA TYR A 36 11.05 -5.25 -1.83
C TYR A 36 11.76 -6.61 -1.57
N PRO A 37 12.97 -6.85 -2.13
CA PRO A 37 13.77 -8.03 -1.88
C PRO A 37 14.39 -7.98 -0.48
N GLY A 38 13.67 -8.55 0.48
CA GLY A 38 14.03 -8.50 1.89
C GLY A 38 13.04 -7.75 2.77
N GLU A 39 13.36 -7.71 4.06
CA GLU A 39 12.48 -7.10 5.06
C GLU A 39 12.78 -5.62 5.23
N LEU A 40 11.73 -4.81 5.25
CA LEU A 40 11.80 -3.37 5.49
C LEU A 40 11.19 -3.02 6.84
N VAL A 41 11.87 -2.12 7.56
CA VAL A 41 11.36 -1.47 8.78
C VAL A 41 11.15 0.01 8.52
N SER A 42 10.06 0.55 9.05
CA SER A 42 9.76 1.97 8.95
C SER A 42 10.60 2.78 9.93
N GLU A 43 11.23 3.85 9.44
CA GLU A 43 11.99 4.80 10.26
C GLU A 43 11.20 6.07 10.56
N GLY A 44 10.11 6.32 9.82
CA GLY A 44 9.25 7.49 9.98
C GLY A 44 9.03 8.22 8.66
N TYR A 45 8.75 9.51 8.77
CA TYR A 45 8.55 10.38 7.62
C TYR A 45 9.11 11.77 7.87
N LEU A 46 9.28 12.52 6.78
CA LEU A 46 9.65 13.93 6.76
C LEU A 46 8.69 14.67 5.82
N VAL A 47 8.45 15.95 6.10
CA VAL A 47 7.73 16.85 5.19
C VAL A 47 8.63 18.04 4.90
N GLU A 48 8.98 18.24 3.64
CA GLU A 48 9.80 19.36 3.15
C GLU A 48 9.02 20.07 2.04
N ASP A 49 8.75 21.37 2.20
CA ASP A 49 8.02 22.19 1.22
C ASP A 49 6.69 21.57 0.72
N GLY A 50 6.02 20.79 1.58
CA GLY A 50 4.77 20.09 1.28
C GLY A 50 4.95 18.68 0.69
N GLN A 51 6.16 18.32 0.24
CA GLN A 51 6.49 16.97 -0.22
C GLN A 51 6.64 16.01 0.96
N VAL A 52 6.01 14.84 0.85
CA VAL A 52 6.10 13.79 1.87
C VAL A 52 7.21 12.80 1.50
N ILE A 53 8.12 12.56 2.44
CA ILE A 53 9.21 11.59 2.29
C ILE A 53 9.05 10.51 3.35
N LEU A 54 8.75 9.29 2.93
CA LEU A 54 8.60 8.12 3.80
C LEU A 54 9.93 7.36 3.88
N LYS A 55 10.41 7.06 5.09
CA LYS A 55 11.74 6.48 5.31
C LYS A 55 11.66 5.05 5.82
N PHE A 56 12.50 4.21 5.25
CA PHE A 56 12.62 2.79 5.58
C PHE A 56 14.09 2.35 5.64
N HIS A 57 14.33 1.31 6.42
CA HIS A 57 15.61 0.62 6.53
C HIS A 57 15.44 -0.84 6.09
N ALA A 58 16.38 -1.36 5.31
CA ALA A 58 16.40 -2.78 4.95
C ALA A 58 17.13 -3.60 6.03
N LEU A 59 16.43 -4.54 6.67
CA LEU A 59 17.01 -5.38 7.73
C LEU A 59 17.93 -6.48 7.18
N ASN A 60 17.45 -7.18 6.15
CA ASN A 60 18.14 -8.30 5.52
C ASN A 60 17.86 -8.23 4.02
N SER A 61 18.89 -8.17 3.18
CA SER A 61 18.74 -8.33 1.73
C SER A 61 18.51 -9.81 1.41
N SER A 62 17.40 -10.14 0.76
CA SER A 62 17.12 -11.49 0.25
C SER A 62 16.59 -11.42 -1.18
N GLU A 63 16.83 -12.43 -2.01
CA GLU A 63 16.25 -12.48 -3.36
C GLU A 63 14.71 -12.61 -3.34
N GLU A 64 14.14 -13.09 -2.24
CA GLU A 64 12.70 -13.18 -2.05
C GLU A 64 12.06 -11.79 -1.89
N ILE A 65 11.09 -11.49 -2.76
CA ILE A 65 10.26 -10.29 -2.65
C ILE A 65 9.29 -10.47 -1.48
N LYS A 66 9.37 -9.55 -0.52
CA LYS A 66 8.45 -9.41 0.59
C LYS A 66 7.65 -8.12 0.46
N THR A 67 6.48 -8.11 1.08
CA THR A 67 5.61 -6.94 1.11
C THR A 67 5.68 -6.28 2.48
N LYS A 68 5.98 -4.97 2.51
CA LYS A 68 5.88 -4.14 3.71
C LYS A 68 4.64 -3.26 3.62
N HIS A 69 3.72 -3.47 4.55
CA HIS A 69 2.61 -2.56 4.80
C HIS A 69 2.93 -1.65 5.98
N GLU A 70 2.68 -0.35 5.83
CA GLU A 70 2.87 0.64 6.89
C GLU A 70 1.82 1.75 6.80
N THR A 71 1.44 2.33 7.94
CA THR A 71 0.52 3.48 7.98
C THR A 71 1.16 4.65 8.71
N PHE A 72 1.38 5.74 7.99
CA PHE A 72 1.91 6.98 8.55
C PHE A 72 0.80 8.00 8.77
N LYS A 73 0.76 8.59 9.97
CA LYS A 73 -0.06 9.78 10.24
C LYS A 73 0.76 11.02 9.98
N VAL A 74 0.78 11.44 8.71
CA VAL A 74 1.56 12.58 8.24
C VAL A 74 0.89 13.87 8.70
N ARG A 75 1.62 14.66 9.48
CA ARG A 75 1.14 15.92 10.06
C ARG A 75 1.90 17.07 9.45
N CYS A 76 1.18 18.14 9.12
CA CYS A 76 1.80 19.36 8.63
C CYS A 76 1.09 20.62 9.12
N PHE A 77 1.87 21.67 9.33
CA PHE A 77 1.39 22.96 9.80
C PHE A 77 1.42 23.97 8.65
N PHE A 78 0.25 24.48 8.25
CA PHE A 78 0.09 25.44 7.14
C PHE A 78 0.64 24.99 5.77
N CYS A 79 0.87 23.69 5.52
CA CYS A 79 1.25 23.22 4.17
C CYS A 79 0.12 22.48 3.46
N ASN A 80 0.19 22.50 2.13
CA ASN A 80 -0.55 21.60 1.27
C ASN A 80 0.33 20.36 1.06
N LEU A 81 -0.12 19.22 1.58
CA LEU A 81 0.59 17.97 1.40
C LEU A 81 0.45 17.50 -0.04
N ASP A 82 1.57 17.40 -0.73
CA ASP A 82 1.67 16.73 -2.03
C ASP A 82 1.91 15.24 -1.77
N LEU A 83 0.81 14.52 -1.51
CA LEU A 83 0.85 13.07 -1.33
C LEU A 83 1.06 12.35 -2.66
N GLU A 84 0.62 12.93 -3.76
CA GLU A 84 0.77 12.34 -5.09
C GLU A 84 2.27 12.12 -5.35
N ASN A 85 3.11 13.12 -5.15
CA ASN A 85 4.56 13.01 -5.34
C ASN A 85 5.33 12.53 -4.10
N ALA A 86 4.68 11.76 -3.21
CA ALA A 86 5.36 11.17 -2.07
C ALA A 86 6.56 10.32 -2.52
N THR A 87 7.68 10.53 -1.85
CA THR A 87 8.95 9.83 -2.13
C THR A 87 9.22 8.80 -1.06
N ILE A 88 9.81 7.67 -1.45
CA ILE A 88 10.25 6.64 -0.53
C ILE A 88 11.76 6.61 -0.53
N LEU A 89 12.34 6.71 0.67
CA LEU A 89 13.76 6.49 0.90
C LEU A 89 13.96 5.14 1.56
N ILE A 90 14.85 4.33 0.99
CA ILE A 90 15.37 3.11 1.62
C ILE A 90 16.86 3.32 1.83
N ASP A 91 17.33 3.27 3.08
CA ASP A 91 18.73 3.49 3.44
C ASP A 91 19.33 4.79 2.87
N GLY A 92 18.50 5.84 2.81
CA GLY A 92 18.87 7.15 2.28
C GLY A 92 18.83 7.29 0.75
N ALA A 93 18.57 6.22 0.00
CA ALA A 93 18.42 6.26 -1.45
C ALA A 93 16.94 6.40 -1.86
N SER A 94 16.66 7.28 -2.83
CA SER A 94 15.31 7.42 -3.38
C SER A 94 14.94 6.19 -4.21
N LEU A 95 13.78 5.66 -3.93
CA LEU A 95 13.19 4.56 -4.68
C LEU A 95 12.61 5.10 -6.00
N ASN A 96 13.07 4.56 -7.13
CA ASN A 96 12.55 4.89 -8.46
C ASN A 96 11.61 3.76 -8.91
N PRO A 97 10.28 3.96 -8.84
CA PRO A 97 9.37 2.85 -9.05
C PRO A 97 9.14 2.52 -10.53
N THR A 98 9.13 1.22 -10.82
CA THR A 98 8.60 0.63 -12.07
C THR A 98 7.11 0.27 -11.94
N CYS A 99 6.65 0.05 -10.71
CA CYS A 99 5.25 -0.13 -10.33
C CYS A 99 4.85 1.01 -9.39
N ARG A 100 3.79 1.74 -9.75
CA ARG A 100 3.24 2.82 -8.92
C ARG A 100 1.72 2.88 -9.08
N ASP A 101 1.02 2.86 -7.95
CA ASP A 101 -0.42 3.14 -7.92
C ASP A 101 -0.79 3.86 -6.64
N TYR A 102 -1.84 4.69 -6.68
CA TYR A 102 -2.36 5.31 -5.48
C TYR A 102 -3.85 5.62 -5.57
N ILE A 103 -4.50 5.56 -4.41
CA ILE A 103 -5.89 5.99 -4.24
C ILE A 103 -5.91 7.08 -3.18
N MET A 104 -6.34 8.27 -3.59
CA MET A 104 -6.51 9.42 -2.70
C MET A 104 -7.85 9.35 -1.97
N SER A 105 -7.85 9.73 -0.70
CA SER A 105 -9.05 9.89 0.11
C SER A 105 -9.24 11.36 0.45
N PHE A 106 -10.47 11.85 0.30
CA PHE A 106 -10.84 13.25 0.51
C PHE A 106 -12.00 13.36 1.50
N ASP A 107 -12.05 14.44 2.28
CA ASP A 107 -13.21 14.75 3.10
C ASP A 107 -14.34 15.41 2.29
N ASN A 108 -15.46 15.71 2.97
CA ASN A 108 -16.62 16.34 2.35
C ASN A 108 -16.35 17.76 1.81
N LYS A 109 -15.20 18.38 2.13
CA LYS A 109 -14.78 19.70 1.65
C LYS A 109 -13.78 19.59 0.50
N GLY A 110 -13.39 18.37 0.12
CA GLY A 110 -12.37 18.11 -0.90
C GLY A 110 -10.93 18.22 -0.38
N ASP A 111 -10.73 18.32 0.94
CA ASP A 111 -9.39 18.29 1.52
C ASP A 111 -8.86 16.85 1.57
N ILE A 112 -7.58 16.65 1.24
CA ILE A 112 -6.91 15.35 1.31
C ILE A 112 -6.88 14.88 2.77
N VAL A 113 -7.43 13.69 3.04
CA VAL A 113 -7.39 13.03 4.35
C VAL A 113 -6.49 11.80 4.38
N GLY A 114 -6.11 11.27 3.23
CA GLY A 114 -5.23 10.13 3.18
C GLY A 114 -4.92 9.64 1.77
N MET A 115 -4.05 8.64 1.72
CA MET A 115 -3.63 7.98 0.49
C MET A 115 -3.33 6.51 0.78
N GLN A 116 -3.78 5.63 -0.10
CA GLN A 116 -3.21 4.29 -0.23
C GLN A 116 -2.20 4.32 -1.36
N TYR A 117 -0.95 3.96 -1.09
CA TYR A 117 0.16 4.05 -2.03
C TYR A 117 0.84 2.70 -2.21
N ILE A 118 0.96 2.25 -3.45
CA ILE A 118 1.58 0.98 -3.82
C ILE A 118 2.77 1.28 -4.71
N VAL A 119 3.91 0.67 -4.40
CA VAL A 119 5.17 1.04 -5.04
C VAL A 119 6.20 -0.09 -5.02
N SER A 120 6.96 -0.20 -6.11
CA SER A 120 8.12 -1.08 -6.19
C SER A 120 9.10 -0.61 -7.26
N PRO A 121 10.42 -0.75 -7.06
CA PRO A 121 11.43 -0.45 -8.07
C PRO A 121 11.76 -1.66 -8.97
N TYR A 122 11.06 -2.78 -8.80
CA TYR A 122 11.35 -4.02 -9.54
C TYR A 122 10.25 -4.34 -10.54
N ASN A 123 10.59 -5.06 -11.60
CA ASN A 123 9.60 -5.60 -12.52
C ASN A 123 8.81 -6.72 -11.82
N LEU A 124 7.58 -6.44 -11.43
CA LEU A 124 6.68 -7.41 -10.80
C LEU A 124 5.67 -7.96 -11.81
N SER A 125 5.95 -7.84 -13.11
CA SER A 125 5.03 -8.29 -14.15
C SER A 125 4.79 -9.80 -14.11
N GLU A 126 5.77 -10.55 -13.63
CA GLU A 126 5.75 -12.01 -13.44
C GLU A 126 5.17 -12.42 -12.08
N ILE A 127 4.78 -11.47 -11.23
CA ILE A 127 4.35 -11.72 -9.87
C ILE A 127 2.84 -11.60 -9.74
N ALA A 128 2.24 -12.55 -9.01
CA ALA A 128 0.87 -12.48 -8.53
C ALA A 128 0.83 -12.44 -7.00
N GLU A 129 -0.03 -11.57 -6.46
CA GLU A 129 -0.44 -11.60 -5.07
C GLU A 129 -1.76 -12.38 -4.97
N ILE A 130 -1.70 -13.60 -4.44
CA ILE A 130 -2.83 -14.51 -4.38
C ILE A 130 -3.36 -14.56 -2.95
N ARG A 131 -4.63 -14.15 -2.75
CA ARG A 131 -5.31 -14.30 -1.47
C ARG A 131 -5.90 -15.70 -1.37
N ILE A 132 -5.39 -16.47 -0.43
CA ILE A 132 -5.79 -17.86 -0.19
C ILE A 132 -7.07 -17.89 0.65
N PRO A 133 -8.07 -18.74 0.30
CA PRO A 133 -9.26 -18.94 1.12
C PRO A 133 -8.94 -19.39 2.54
N GLU A 134 -9.75 -19.00 3.51
CA GLU A 134 -9.56 -19.39 4.92
C GLU A 134 -9.62 -20.92 5.09
N GLY A 135 -8.67 -21.45 5.86
CA GLY A 135 -8.53 -22.90 6.10
C GLY A 135 -7.86 -23.67 4.96
N TYR A 136 -7.29 -22.96 3.98
CA TYR A 136 -6.50 -23.55 2.89
C TYR A 136 -5.07 -23.01 2.84
N SER A 137 -4.23 -23.70 2.08
CA SER A 137 -2.86 -23.34 1.78
C SER A 137 -2.58 -23.44 0.28
N PHE A 138 -1.77 -22.51 -0.23
CA PHE A 138 -1.32 -22.52 -1.62
C PHE A 138 -0.45 -23.76 -1.88
N GLN A 139 -0.71 -24.47 -2.98
CA GLN A 139 0.10 -25.60 -3.43
C GLN A 139 0.86 -25.23 -4.71
N ASP A 140 0.12 -24.85 -5.75
CA ASP A 140 0.69 -24.59 -7.07
C ASP A 140 -0.29 -23.77 -7.93
N LEU A 141 0.17 -23.32 -9.10
CA LEU A 141 -0.67 -22.72 -10.13
C LEU A 141 -0.36 -23.33 -11.50
N LYS A 142 -1.40 -23.46 -12.32
CA LYS A 142 -1.27 -23.93 -13.71
C LYS A 142 -2.25 -23.23 -14.62
N PHE A 143 -2.00 -23.29 -15.92
CA PHE A 143 -2.89 -22.72 -16.92
C PHE A 143 -3.42 -23.80 -17.86
N GLU A 144 -4.74 -23.91 -17.96
CA GLU A 144 -5.42 -24.92 -18.76
C GLU A 144 -6.65 -24.29 -19.43
N ASN A 145 -6.78 -24.44 -20.76
CA ASN A 145 -7.96 -24.00 -21.51
C ASN A 145 -8.40 -22.55 -21.21
N ASN A 146 -7.47 -21.59 -21.26
CA ASN A 146 -7.72 -20.17 -20.95
C ASN A 146 -8.19 -19.90 -19.50
N THR A 147 -7.86 -20.82 -18.58
CA THR A 147 -8.16 -20.72 -17.16
C THR A 147 -6.89 -20.83 -16.35
N LEU A 148 -6.62 -19.84 -15.50
CA LEU A 148 -5.62 -19.95 -14.45
C LEU A 148 -6.23 -20.74 -13.28
N VAL A 149 -5.67 -21.91 -13.02
CA VAL A 149 -6.10 -22.81 -11.94
C VAL A 149 -5.11 -22.69 -10.79
N ILE A 150 -5.62 -22.26 -9.63
CA ILE A 150 -4.87 -22.15 -8.38
C ILE A 150 -5.21 -23.35 -7.53
N LEU A 151 -4.21 -24.20 -7.31
CA LEU A 151 -4.33 -25.40 -6.49
C LEU A 151 -4.12 -25.04 -5.03
N VAL A 152 -5.07 -25.43 -4.20
CA VAL A 152 -5.02 -25.24 -2.75
C VAL A 152 -5.27 -26.56 -2.04
N SER A 153 -4.85 -26.67 -0.78
CA SER A 153 -5.16 -27.83 0.08
C SER A 153 -5.61 -27.36 1.46
N PRO A 154 -6.39 -28.14 2.21
CA PRO A 154 -6.69 -27.82 3.60
C PRO A 154 -5.40 -27.58 4.40
N GLY A 155 -5.35 -26.47 5.14
CA GLY A 155 -4.15 -26.07 5.87
C GLY A 155 -4.27 -24.66 6.46
N ASN A 156 -3.38 -24.34 7.40
CA ASN A 156 -3.28 -23.01 7.99
C ASN A 156 -1.98 -22.37 7.52
N SER A 157 -2.01 -21.71 6.37
CA SER A 157 -0.89 -20.90 5.86
C SER A 157 -1.21 -19.41 5.92
N GLU A 158 -0.26 -18.60 5.44
CA GLU A 158 -0.47 -17.18 5.18
C GLU A 158 -1.69 -16.95 4.29
N ILE A 159 -2.44 -15.89 4.60
CA ILE A 159 -3.65 -15.47 3.87
C ILE A 159 -3.30 -14.93 2.49
N ILE A 160 -2.07 -14.44 2.30
CA ILE A 160 -1.58 -13.88 1.04
C ILE A 160 -0.31 -14.63 0.66
N LYS A 161 -0.26 -15.13 -0.57
CA LYS A 161 0.93 -15.74 -1.15
C LYS A 161 1.41 -14.89 -2.33
N ILE A 162 2.67 -14.47 -2.27
CA ILE A 162 3.37 -13.87 -3.41
C ILE A 162 3.95 -15.01 -4.24
N VAL A 163 3.60 -15.08 -5.52
CA VAL A 163 4.11 -16.09 -6.44
C VAL A 163 4.75 -15.42 -7.63
N ARG A 164 5.98 -15.78 -7.94
CA ARG A 164 6.63 -15.48 -9.21
C ARG A 164 6.41 -16.65 -10.16
N SER A 165 5.87 -16.38 -11.35
CA SER A 165 5.56 -17.44 -12.32
C SER A 165 5.57 -16.93 -13.76
N GLU A 166 6.23 -17.69 -14.64
CA GLU A 166 6.20 -17.45 -16.09
C GLU A 166 4.78 -17.54 -16.65
N VAL A 167 3.92 -18.40 -16.08
CA VAL A 167 2.50 -18.51 -16.46
C VAL A 167 1.75 -17.19 -16.24
N ILE A 168 2.04 -16.51 -15.13
CA ILE A 168 1.46 -15.18 -14.85
C ILE A 168 1.99 -14.16 -15.84
N ALA A 169 3.28 -14.21 -16.16
CA ALA A 169 3.91 -13.30 -17.11
C ALA A 169 3.30 -13.44 -18.52
N GLU A 170 3.19 -14.67 -19.02
CA GLU A 170 2.67 -14.99 -20.35
C GLU A 170 1.21 -14.56 -20.53
N HIS A 171 0.38 -14.76 -19.51
CA HIS A 171 -1.06 -14.48 -19.57
C HIS A 171 -1.47 -13.18 -18.87
N ARG A 172 -0.50 -12.33 -18.53
CA ARG A 172 -0.71 -11.09 -17.76
C ARG A 172 -1.78 -10.19 -18.34
N GLU A 173 -1.69 -9.86 -19.63
CA GLU A 173 -2.67 -8.98 -20.28
C GLU A 173 -4.07 -9.60 -20.29
N GLY A 174 -4.15 -10.92 -20.46
CA GLY A 174 -5.41 -11.66 -20.39
C GLY A 174 -6.03 -11.61 -18.98
N LEU A 175 -5.21 -11.75 -17.94
CA LEU A 175 -5.64 -11.58 -16.54
C LEU A 175 -6.11 -10.16 -16.27
N LYS A 176 -5.32 -9.15 -16.68
CA LYS A 176 -5.64 -7.73 -16.46
C LYS A 176 -6.94 -7.30 -17.12
N ARG A 177 -7.26 -7.84 -18.30
CA ARG A 177 -8.45 -7.52 -19.09
C ARG A 177 -9.65 -8.41 -18.78
N GLY A 178 -9.51 -9.37 -17.87
CA GLY A 178 -10.58 -10.32 -17.52
C GLY A 178 -10.90 -11.33 -18.62
N TRP A 179 -9.97 -11.56 -19.56
CA TRP A 179 -10.09 -12.56 -20.62
C TRP A 179 -9.71 -13.97 -20.15
N VAL A 180 -8.91 -14.05 -19.09
CA VAL A 180 -8.52 -15.30 -18.45
C VAL A 180 -9.44 -15.54 -17.26
N LYS A 181 -10.07 -16.71 -17.22
CA LYS A 181 -10.83 -17.15 -16.04
C LYS A 181 -9.88 -17.56 -14.94
N VAL A 182 -10.20 -17.27 -13.68
CA VAL A 182 -9.44 -17.78 -12.53
C VAL A 182 -10.30 -18.72 -11.70
N ILE A 183 -9.76 -19.86 -11.30
CA ILE A 183 -10.43 -20.84 -10.45
C ILE A 183 -9.48 -21.29 -9.35
N TYR A 184 -9.96 -21.31 -8.11
CA TYR A 184 -9.34 -22.00 -6.99
C TYR A 184 -9.92 -23.41 -6.89
N THR A 185 -9.11 -24.43 -6.60
CA THR A 185 -9.60 -25.79 -6.40
C THR A 185 -8.74 -26.60 -5.43
N ASP A 186 -9.38 -27.43 -4.62
CA ASP A 186 -8.72 -28.43 -3.77
C ASP A 186 -8.82 -29.86 -4.33
N GLY A 187 -9.32 -29.98 -5.57
CA GLY A 187 -9.62 -31.25 -6.23
C GLY A 187 -11.03 -31.80 -5.95
N SER A 188 -11.68 -31.35 -4.88
CA SER A 188 -13.05 -31.74 -4.51
C SER A 188 -14.08 -30.63 -4.73
N ARG A 189 -13.67 -29.38 -4.53
CA ARG A 189 -14.47 -28.17 -4.65
C ARG A 189 -13.72 -27.13 -5.47
N SER A 190 -14.47 -26.20 -6.06
CA SER A 190 -13.88 -25.10 -6.82
C SER A 190 -14.61 -23.79 -6.56
N TRP A 191 -13.85 -22.70 -6.59
CA TRP A 191 -14.31 -21.34 -6.36
C TRP A 191 -13.82 -20.44 -7.47
N GLU A 192 -14.60 -19.44 -7.85
CA GLU A 192 -14.19 -18.47 -8.86
C GLU A 192 -13.25 -17.44 -8.26
N GLY A 193 -12.16 -17.13 -8.96
CA GLY A 193 -11.25 -16.06 -8.60
C GLY A 193 -11.54 -14.78 -9.36
N ARG A 194 -11.25 -13.64 -8.72
CA ARG A 194 -11.28 -12.30 -9.31
C ARG A 194 -9.88 -11.73 -9.38
N VAL A 195 -9.56 -11.14 -10.53
CA VAL A 195 -8.30 -10.43 -10.76
C VAL A 195 -8.51 -8.94 -10.53
N TYR A 196 -7.58 -8.32 -9.81
CA TYR A 196 -7.47 -6.90 -9.58
C TYR A 196 -6.09 -6.44 -10.02
N ASN A 197 -6.03 -5.27 -10.65
CA ASN A 197 -4.78 -4.68 -11.10
C ASN A 197 -4.40 -3.56 -10.15
N PHE A 198 -3.11 -3.48 -9.83
CA PHE A 198 -2.53 -2.30 -9.19
C PHE A 198 -2.00 -1.40 -10.31
N GLY A 199 -2.62 -0.23 -10.48
CA GLY A 199 -2.23 0.91 -11.31
C GLY A 199 -1.48 0.67 -12.61
N GLU A 200 -0.65 1.65 -12.94
CA GLU A 200 0.17 1.66 -14.14
C GLU A 200 1.55 1.04 -13.88
N GLY A 201 2.18 0.56 -14.96
CA GLY A 201 3.52 -0.03 -14.92
C GLY A 201 3.57 -1.52 -14.60
N GLU A 202 4.71 -1.94 -14.07
CA GLU A 202 5.11 -3.35 -13.91
C GLU A 202 4.66 -3.91 -12.54
N CYS A 203 3.41 -3.66 -12.16
CA CYS A 203 2.85 -4.07 -10.87
C CYS A 203 2.41 -5.55 -10.80
N PRO A 204 2.32 -6.18 -9.63
CA PRO A 204 1.79 -7.54 -9.55
C PRO A 204 0.29 -7.56 -9.90
N VAL A 205 -0.21 -8.72 -10.32
CA VAL A 205 -1.67 -8.93 -10.40
C VAL A 205 -2.17 -9.44 -9.05
N SER A 206 -3.25 -8.87 -8.52
CA SER A 206 -3.88 -9.37 -7.29
C SER A 206 -5.03 -10.30 -7.63
N ILE A 207 -5.07 -11.46 -6.99
CA ILE A 207 -6.08 -12.48 -7.24
C ILE A 207 -6.74 -12.87 -5.93
N LYS A 208 -8.07 -12.93 -5.90
CA LYS A 208 -8.85 -13.25 -4.68
C LYS A 208 -10.01 -14.18 -5.02
N ALA A 209 -10.26 -15.19 -4.19
CA ALA A 209 -11.47 -16.01 -4.26
C ALA A 209 -12.72 -15.22 -3.80
#